data_AF-A0A933AQR2-F1
#
_entry.id   AF-A0A933AQR2-F1
#
_cell.length_a   1.000
_cell.length_b   1.000
_cell.length_c   1.000
_cell.angle_alpha   90.00
_cell.angle_beta   90.00
_cell.angle_gamma   90.00
#
_symmetry.space_group_name_H-M   'P 1'
#
loop_
_entity.id
_entity.type
_entity.pdbx_description
1 polymer ?
#
loop_
_entity_poly.entity_id
_entity_poly.type
_entity_poly.pdbx_seq_one_letter_code
_entity_poly.pdbx_strand_id
1 'polypeptide(L)'
;MATLISTFWEGIRYRGRESQWAFIFHRISGLAVLAFLALHIVDTATVYFFPALYADAIGLYRSTPFMLGEIGLMAAVIYHGLNGYKIIYLDQQPARWRPAAEARWFWGIVITSVVLWLPGAIIMGRSLYLHNFCQCAPAAAAALPVFPGWANGAIVVSLIAAIVVVARMAAIRVGPGGVRRNFDTWMWLFMRWSGVLLVPLAWVHVLINDVIFGVHAIDLNYVALRWATLGWRVYDMALLAFTFAHGMNGLRYVVTDYVHDAGLKKALNWAMLAGWVIITAIGAVAIIGGVSAK
;
A
#
# COMPACT_ATOMS: atom_id res chain seq x y z
N MET A 1 -4.21 -49.18 -7.58
CA MET A 1 -5.03 -48.42 -8.55
C MET A 1 -5.83 -47.39 -7.75
N ALA A 2 -5.31 -46.18 -7.58
CA ALA A 2 -5.98 -45.13 -6.81
C ALA A 2 -7.15 -44.58 -7.64
N THR A 3 -8.36 -44.59 -7.07
CA THR A 3 -9.60 -44.20 -7.72
C THR A 3 -9.64 -42.68 -7.94
N LEU A 4 -9.95 -42.24 -9.17
CA LEU A 4 -10.08 -40.85 -9.62
C LEU A 4 -11.09 -39.99 -8.81
N ILE A 5 -11.88 -40.60 -7.94
CA ILE A 5 -12.84 -39.92 -7.05
C ILE A 5 -12.13 -39.34 -5.80
N SER A 6 -10.95 -39.84 -5.44
CA SER A 6 -10.16 -39.29 -4.32
C SER A 6 -9.71 -37.86 -4.56
N THR A 7 -9.43 -37.46 -5.81
CA THR A 7 -8.82 -36.17 -6.12
C THR A 7 -9.75 -34.96 -6.02
N PHE A 8 -11.04 -35.09 -6.34
CA PHE A 8 -11.98 -33.95 -6.28
C PHE A 8 -12.35 -33.63 -4.82
N TRP A 9 -12.74 -34.64 -4.05
CA TRP A 9 -13.08 -34.44 -2.64
C TRP A 9 -11.83 -34.23 -1.78
N GLU A 10 -10.65 -34.78 -2.08
CA GLU A 10 -9.39 -34.40 -1.40
C GLU A 10 -8.89 -33.02 -1.81
N GLY A 11 -9.18 -32.55 -3.02
CA GLY A 11 -8.95 -31.17 -3.44
C GLY A 11 -9.83 -30.16 -2.71
N ILE A 12 -11.11 -30.50 -2.49
CA ILE A 12 -12.04 -29.71 -1.63
C ILE A 12 -11.71 -29.87 -0.14
N ARG A 13 -11.19 -31.04 0.25
CA ARG A 13 -10.73 -31.37 1.62
C ARG A 13 -9.28 -30.99 1.84
N TYR A 14 -8.62 -30.31 0.89
CA TYR A 14 -7.37 -29.61 1.13
C TYR A 14 -7.72 -28.49 2.11
N ARG A 15 -7.63 -28.82 3.39
CA ARG A 15 -7.83 -27.91 4.49
C ARG A 15 -6.66 -26.98 4.46
N GLY A 16 -6.83 -25.86 3.77
CA GLY A 16 -5.96 -24.72 3.87
C GLY A 16 -5.71 -24.42 5.33
N ARG A 17 -4.55 -24.89 5.78
CA ARG A 17 -4.04 -24.54 7.10
C ARG A 17 -3.77 -23.05 7.10
N GLU A 18 -3.35 -22.57 8.25
CA GLU A 18 -3.02 -21.18 8.50
C GLU A 18 -2.08 -20.58 7.43
N SER A 19 -1.18 -21.39 6.86
CA SER A 19 -0.29 -20.97 5.76
C SER A 19 -1.02 -20.66 4.44
N GLN A 20 -2.07 -21.42 4.08
CA GLN A 20 -2.84 -21.13 2.86
C GLN A 20 -3.64 -19.85 3.03
N TRP A 21 -4.26 -19.65 4.19
CA TRP A 21 -4.95 -18.38 4.50
C TRP A 21 -3.99 -17.21 4.51
N ALA A 22 -2.81 -17.38 5.11
CA ALA A 22 -1.77 -16.35 5.11
C ALA A 22 -1.40 -15.92 3.67
N PHE A 23 -1.23 -16.90 2.78
CA PHE A 23 -0.93 -16.70 1.36
C PHE A 23 -2.08 -15.98 0.63
N ILE A 24 -3.31 -16.47 0.76
CA ILE A 24 -4.49 -15.90 0.09
C ILE A 24 -4.70 -14.45 0.53
N PHE A 25 -4.73 -14.21 1.85
CA PHE A 25 -4.96 -12.87 2.37
C PHE A 25 -3.85 -11.90 1.99
N HIS A 26 -2.59 -12.34 1.92
CA HIS A 26 -1.50 -11.46 1.49
C HIS A 26 -1.66 -10.98 0.04
N ARG A 27 -2.10 -11.88 -0.85
CA ARG A 27 -2.36 -11.53 -2.26
C ARG A 27 -3.60 -10.67 -2.40
N ILE A 28 -4.71 -11.06 -1.78
CA ILE A 28 -5.96 -10.28 -1.85
C ILE A 28 -5.75 -8.87 -1.30
N SER A 29 -5.11 -8.74 -0.13
CA SER A 29 -4.78 -7.43 0.44
C SER A 29 -3.86 -6.62 -0.47
N GLY A 30 -2.81 -7.23 -1.03
CA GLY A 30 -1.90 -6.55 -1.96
C GLY A 30 -2.60 -6.06 -3.24
N LEU A 31 -3.49 -6.88 -3.81
CA LEU A 31 -4.27 -6.51 -5.00
C LEU A 31 -5.31 -5.43 -4.69
N ALA A 32 -5.99 -5.51 -3.54
CA ALA A 32 -6.92 -4.48 -3.09
C ALA A 32 -6.22 -3.13 -2.89
N VAL A 33 -5.06 -3.14 -2.22
CA VAL A 33 -4.23 -1.94 -2.02
C VAL A 33 -3.72 -1.37 -3.34
N LEU A 34 -3.28 -2.22 -4.28
CA LEU A 34 -2.84 -1.75 -5.60
C LEU A 34 -3.98 -1.14 -6.40
N ALA A 35 -5.16 -1.77 -6.40
CA ALA A 35 -6.33 -1.26 -7.11
C ALA A 35 -6.75 0.11 -6.57
N PHE A 36 -6.83 0.24 -5.24
CA PHE A 36 -7.06 1.53 -4.61
C PHE A 36 -5.96 2.52 -4.96
N LEU A 37 -4.68 2.15 -4.85
CA LEU A 37 -3.56 3.05 -5.11
C LEU A 37 -3.57 3.59 -6.54
N ALA A 38 -3.89 2.77 -7.53
CA ALA A 38 -4.01 3.21 -8.92
C ALA A 38 -5.12 4.25 -9.09
N LEU A 39 -6.31 4.01 -8.52
CA LEU A 39 -7.42 4.96 -8.53
C LEU A 39 -7.06 6.23 -7.76
N HIS A 40 -6.51 6.08 -6.55
CA HIS A 40 -6.06 7.17 -5.69
C HIS A 40 -5.07 8.10 -6.39
N ILE A 41 -4.07 7.56 -7.11
CA ILE A 41 -3.11 8.41 -7.85
C ILE A 41 -3.82 9.22 -8.96
N VAL A 42 -4.73 8.59 -9.71
CA VAL A 42 -5.46 9.26 -10.79
C VAL A 42 -6.41 10.32 -10.23
N ASP A 43 -7.20 9.97 -9.22
CA ASP A 43 -8.16 10.87 -8.57
C ASP A 43 -7.45 12.05 -7.90
N THR A 44 -6.36 11.81 -7.17
CA THR A 44 -5.59 12.89 -6.54
C THR A 44 -4.87 13.76 -7.56
N ALA A 45 -4.44 13.23 -8.70
CA ALA A 45 -3.84 14.04 -9.76
C ALA A 45 -4.82 15.07 -10.36
N THR A 46 -6.14 14.82 -10.27
CA THR A 46 -7.15 15.79 -10.71
C THR A 46 -7.05 17.10 -9.94
N VAL A 47 -6.43 17.14 -8.75
CA VAL A 47 -6.16 18.37 -8.00
C VAL A 47 -5.42 19.42 -8.84
N TYR A 48 -4.53 18.96 -9.74
CA TYR A 48 -3.76 19.80 -10.64
C TYR A 48 -4.44 19.95 -12.00
N PHE A 49 -4.86 18.84 -12.61
CA PHE A 49 -5.37 18.84 -13.98
C PHE A 49 -6.83 19.31 -14.09
N PHE A 50 -7.69 18.93 -13.13
CA PHE A 50 -9.13 19.17 -13.14
C PHE A 50 -9.67 19.44 -11.72
N PRO A 51 -9.38 20.60 -11.10
CA PRO A 51 -9.69 20.85 -9.69
C PRO A 51 -11.17 20.72 -9.32
N ALA A 52 -12.08 20.94 -10.27
CA ALA A 52 -13.51 20.72 -10.08
C ALA A 52 -13.84 19.23 -9.87
N LEU A 53 -13.23 18.35 -10.68
CA LEU A 53 -13.39 16.90 -10.56
C LEU A 53 -12.82 16.37 -9.23
N TYR A 54 -11.75 17.00 -8.72
CA TYR A 54 -11.19 16.65 -7.40
C TYR A 54 -12.20 16.88 -6.26
N ALA A 55 -12.95 17.99 -6.32
CA ALA A 55 -13.98 18.28 -5.31
C ALA A 55 -15.10 17.23 -5.34
N ASP A 56 -15.53 16.81 -6.53
CA ASP A 56 -16.51 15.74 -6.70
C ASP A 56 -15.97 14.39 -6.22
N ALA A 57 -14.71 14.07 -6.53
CA ALA A 57 -14.04 12.87 -6.05
C ALA A 57 -14.01 12.82 -4.52
N ILE A 58 -13.59 13.91 -3.86
CA ILE A 58 -13.65 14.00 -2.39
C ILE A 58 -15.08 13.77 -1.86
N GLY A 59 -16.09 14.33 -2.55
CA GLY A 59 -17.50 14.09 -2.21
C GLY A 59 -17.85 12.60 -2.20
N LEU A 60 -17.35 11.85 -3.19
CA LEU A 60 -17.50 10.40 -3.25
C LEU A 60 -16.77 9.68 -2.10
N TYR A 61 -15.53 10.06 -1.78
CA TYR A 61 -14.77 9.47 -0.67
C TYR A 61 -15.44 9.69 0.70
N ARG A 62 -16.15 10.81 0.88
CA ARG A 62 -16.96 11.11 2.08
C ARG A 62 -18.25 10.30 2.19
N SER A 63 -18.63 9.55 1.15
CA SER A 63 -19.82 8.71 1.19
C SER A 63 -19.63 7.48 2.09
N THR A 64 -20.71 6.99 2.69
CA THR A 64 -20.67 5.84 3.60
C THR A 64 -19.98 4.60 3.01
N PRO A 65 -20.26 4.17 1.77
CA PRO A 65 -19.59 3.01 1.19
C PRO A 65 -18.07 3.19 1.07
N PHE A 66 -17.62 4.38 0.66
CA PHE A 66 -16.20 4.66 0.51
C PHE A 66 -15.47 4.73 1.85
N MET A 67 -16.04 5.40 2.86
CA MET A 67 -15.45 5.44 4.20
C MET A 67 -15.36 4.04 4.84
N LEU A 68 -16.38 3.19 4.65
CA LEU A 68 -16.31 1.78 5.08
C LEU A 68 -15.20 1.03 4.31
N GLY A 69 -15.07 1.32 3.01
CA GLY A 69 -13.99 0.84 2.16
C GLY A 69 -12.60 1.25 2.66
N GLU A 70 -12.40 2.53 3.03
CA GLU A 70 -11.16 3.07 3.58
C GLU A 70 -10.79 2.41 4.91
N ILE A 71 -11.77 2.22 5.81
CA ILE A 71 -11.56 1.47 7.05
C ILE A 71 -11.09 0.03 6.77
N GLY A 72 -11.71 -0.64 5.79
CA GLY A 72 -11.30 -1.98 5.34
C GLY A 72 -9.94 -2.00 4.65
N LEU A 73 -9.63 -0.97 3.87
CA LEU A 73 -8.36 -0.79 3.19
C LEU A 73 -7.22 -0.59 4.20
N MET A 74 -7.44 0.18 5.27
CA MET A 74 -6.48 0.31 6.36
C MET A 74 -6.13 -1.05 6.97
N ALA A 75 -7.12 -1.93 7.18
CA ALA A 75 -6.88 -3.30 7.64
C ALA A 75 -6.05 -4.10 6.61
N ALA A 76 -6.36 -3.96 5.32
CA ALA A 76 -5.61 -4.62 4.25
C ALA A 76 -4.14 -4.17 4.21
N VAL A 77 -3.86 -2.87 4.29
CA VAL A 77 -2.49 -2.31 4.32
C VAL A 77 -1.70 -2.84 5.52
N ILE A 78 -2.30 -2.80 6.72
CA ILE A 78 -1.65 -3.29 7.95
C ILE A 78 -1.33 -4.78 7.83
N TYR A 79 -2.32 -5.59 7.47
CA TYR A 79 -2.12 -7.03 7.34
C TYR A 79 -1.09 -7.37 6.26
N HIS A 80 -1.19 -6.71 5.10
CA HIS A 80 -0.25 -6.89 3.99
C HIS A 80 1.18 -6.59 4.43
N GLY A 81 1.40 -5.46 5.10
CA GLY A 81 2.70 -5.04 5.63
C GLY A 81 3.25 -6.00 6.68
N LEU A 82 2.45 -6.39 7.68
CA LEU A 82 2.88 -7.32 8.74
C LEU A 82 3.21 -8.71 8.20
N ASN A 83 2.35 -9.26 7.33
CA ASN A 83 2.63 -10.56 6.72
C ASN A 83 3.80 -10.49 5.74
N GLY A 84 3.97 -9.39 5.00
CA GLY A 84 5.14 -9.13 4.16
C GLY A 84 6.43 -9.06 4.98
N TYR A 85 6.40 -8.41 6.15
CA TYR A 85 7.52 -8.36 7.07
C TYR A 85 7.91 -9.76 7.60
N LYS A 86 6.92 -10.60 7.94
CA LYS A 86 7.18 -12.01 8.27
C LYS A 86 7.91 -12.72 7.12
N ILE A 87 7.46 -12.55 5.87
CA ILE A 87 8.09 -13.17 4.70
C ILE A 87 9.55 -12.72 4.58
N ILE A 88 9.81 -11.41 4.68
CA ILE A 88 11.18 -10.86 4.67
C ILE A 88 12.05 -11.46 5.76
N TYR A 89 11.52 -11.54 6.99
CA TYR A 89 12.23 -12.09 8.14
C TYR A 89 12.58 -13.58 7.96
N LEU A 90 11.63 -14.37 7.46
CA LEU A 90 11.84 -15.81 7.23
C LEU A 90 12.77 -16.07 6.04
N ASP A 91 12.74 -15.23 5.00
CA ASP A 91 13.69 -15.28 3.87
C ASP A 91 15.13 -15.06 4.35
N GLN A 92 15.34 -14.20 5.36
CA GLN A 92 16.66 -13.95 5.96
C GLN A 92 17.10 -15.01 6.97
N GLN A 93 16.15 -15.76 7.55
CA GLN A 93 16.38 -16.73 8.62
C GLN A 93 15.68 -18.06 8.27
N PRO A 94 16.04 -18.73 7.16
CA PRO A 94 15.33 -19.91 6.68
C PRO A 94 15.33 -21.06 7.70
N ALA A 95 16.37 -21.17 8.53
CA ALA A 95 16.45 -22.16 9.62
C ALA A 95 15.37 -21.98 10.71
N ARG A 96 14.72 -20.81 10.78
CA ARG A 96 13.61 -20.54 11.70
C ARG A 96 12.25 -20.93 11.11
N TRP A 97 12.18 -21.26 9.82
CA TRP A 97 10.95 -21.74 9.21
C TRP A 97 10.66 -23.16 9.72
N ARG A 98 9.55 -23.30 10.46
CA ARG A 98 9.11 -24.56 11.06
C ARG A 98 7.62 -24.73 10.78
N PRO A 99 7.18 -25.83 10.13
CA PRO A 99 5.76 -26.06 9.85
C PRO A 99 4.87 -26.00 11.10
N ALA A 100 5.37 -26.45 12.25
CA ALA A 100 4.65 -26.39 13.53
C ALA A 100 4.42 -24.96 14.07
N ALA A 101 5.18 -23.96 13.60
CA ALA A 101 5.06 -22.57 14.02
C ALA A 101 4.12 -21.73 13.13
N GLU A 102 3.66 -22.27 11.99
CA GLU A 102 2.84 -21.55 11.02
C GLU A 102 1.54 -21.00 11.62
N ALA A 103 0.85 -21.79 12.46
CA ALA A 103 -0.36 -21.34 13.13
C ALA A 103 -0.10 -20.17 14.08
N ARG A 104 1.01 -20.20 14.82
CA ARG A 104 1.42 -19.11 15.72
C ARG A 104 1.74 -17.84 14.92
N TRP A 105 2.43 -17.96 13.80
CA TRP A 105 2.73 -16.84 12.92
C TRP A 105 1.46 -16.20 12.36
N PHE A 106 0.54 -17.01 11.85
CA PHE A 106 -0.71 -16.54 11.29
C PHE A 106 -1.56 -15.80 12.32
N TRP A 107 -1.87 -16.44 13.45
CA TRP A 107 -2.68 -15.81 14.49
C TRP A 107 -1.98 -14.62 15.14
N GLY A 108 -0.66 -14.69 15.33
CA GLY A 108 0.13 -13.56 15.80
C GLY A 108 0.01 -12.34 14.88
N ILE A 109 0.10 -12.55 13.56
CA ILE A 109 -0.11 -11.47 12.58
C ILE A 109 -1.55 -10.97 12.62
N VAL A 110 -2.55 -11.85 12.59
CA VAL A 110 -3.96 -11.44 12.61
C VAL A 110 -4.29 -10.61 13.84
N ILE A 111 -3.90 -11.08 15.03
CA ILE A 111 -4.12 -10.36 16.29
C ILE A 111 -3.41 -9.03 16.28
N THR A 112 -2.13 -9.00 15.86
CA THR A 112 -1.36 -7.75 15.79
C THR A 112 -1.99 -6.77 14.80
N SER A 113 -2.45 -7.24 13.64
CA SER A 113 -3.15 -6.42 12.65
C SER A 113 -4.41 -5.81 13.23
N VAL A 114 -5.23 -6.59 13.93
CA VAL A 114 -6.47 -6.10 14.57
C VAL A 114 -6.14 -5.06 15.65
N VAL A 115 -5.14 -5.32 16.50
CA VAL A 115 -4.73 -4.40 17.55
C VAL A 115 -4.23 -3.07 16.97
N LEU A 116 -3.44 -3.10 15.90
CA LEU A 116 -2.94 -1.88 15.25
C LEU A 116 -4.01 -1.15 14.45
N TRP A 117 -4.98 -1.86 13.88
CA TRP A 117 -6.08 -1.29 13.09
C TRP A 117 -7.15 -0.64 13.96
N LEU A 118 -7.44 -1.23 15.13
CA LEU A 118 -8.59 -0.86 15.96
C LEU A 118 -8.64 0.64 16.34
N PRO A 119 -7.54 1.32 16.75
CA PRO A 119 -7.59 2.74 17.07
C PRO A 119 -8.02 3.60 15.87
N GLY A 120 -7.44 3.36 14.69
CA GLY A 120 -7.81 4.07 13.47
C GLY A 120 -9.24 3.77 13.04
N ALA A 121 -9.66 2.51 13.11
CA ALA A 121 -11.03 2.09 12.81
C ALA A 121 -12.06 2.78 13.73
N ILE A 122 -11.75 2.94 15.02
CA ILE A 122 -12.62 3.67 15.96
C ILE A 122 -12.70 5.16 15.59
N ILE A 123 -11.56 5.79 15.28
CA ILE A 123 -11.52 7.23 14.92
C ILE A 123 -12.26 7.49 13.61
N MET A 124 -11.96 6.72 12.56
CA MET A 124 -12.62 6.81 11.26
C MET A 124 -14.11 6.44 11.35
N GLY A 125 -14.45 5.40 12.12
CA GLY A 125 -15.82 4.97 12.36
C GLY A 125 -16.64 6.01 13.13
N ARG A 126 -16.02 6.69 14.11
CA ARG A 126 -16.63 7.84 14.78
C ARG A 126 -16.85 8.99 13.81
N SER A 127 -15.89 9.29 12.95
CA SER A 127 -16.05 10.31 11.90
C SER A 127 -17.22 9.99 10.97
N LEU A 128 -17.30 8.74 10.50
CA LEU A 128 -18.40 8.25 9.67
C LEU A 128 -19.76 8.41 10.38
N TYR A 129 -19.85 7.98 11.64
CA TYR A 129 -21.08 8.13 12.43
C TYR A 129 -21.50 9.60 12.54
N LEU A 130 -20.55 10.49 12.85
CA LEU A 130 -20.82 11.91 13.07
C LEU A 130 -21.30 12.65 11.82
N HIS A 131 -20.71 12.36 10.66
CA HIS A 131 -21.00 13.07 9.43
C HIS A 131 -22.14 12.43 8.63
N ASN A 132 -22.24 11.10 8.60
CA ASN A 132 -23.11 10.40 7.64
C ASN A 132 -24.39 9.86 8.27
N PHE A 133 -24.42 9.64 9.59
CA PHE A 133 -25.57 9.05 10.28
C PHE A 133 -26.26 10.03 11.22
N CYS A 134 -25.56 10.57 12.23
CA CYS A 134 -26.19 11.54 13.14
C CYS A 134 -26.24 12.96 12.57
N GLN A 135 -25.38 13.28 11.58
CA GLN A 135 -25.20 14.62 11.00
C GLN A 135 -24.99 15.69 12.08
N CYS A 136 -24.27 15.31 13.14
CA CYS A 136 -24.07 16.06 14.36
C CYS A 136 -22.59 16.39 14.59
N ALA A 137 -21.76 16.24 13.55
CA ALA A 137 -20.37 16.64 13.59
C ALA A 137 -20.26 18.14 13.95
N PRO A 138 -19.33 18.53 14.85
CA PRO A 138 -19.08 19.93 15.12
C PRO A 138 -18.65 20.62 13.81
N ALA A 139 -18.96 21.91 13.67
CA ALA A 139 -18.48 22.70 12.55
C ALA A 139 -16.98 22.45 12.35
N ALA A 140 -16.58 22.10 11.13
CA ALA A 140 -15.21 21.72 10.83
C ALA A 140 -14.26 22.79 11.41
N ALA A 141 -13.38 22.38 12.32
CA ALA A 141 -12.28 23.25 12.71
C ALA A 141 -11.53 23.61 11.42
N ALA A 142 -11.27 24.90 11.20
CA ALA A 142 -10.51 25.35 10.05
C ALA A 142 -9.29 24.45 9.86
N ALA A 143 -9.04 23.98 8.63
CA ALA A 143 -7.88 23.15 8.32
C ALA A 143 -6.65 23.77 9.00
N LEU A 144 -5.92 22.97 9.80
CA LEU A 144 -4.79 23.47 10.57
C LEU A 144 -3.88 24.26 9.61
N PRO A 145 -3.59 25.54 9.89
CA PRO A 145 -2.86 26.39 8.96
C PRO A 145 -1.42 25.92 8.73
N VAL A 146 -0.94 24.99 9.55
CA VAL A 146 0.40 24.41 9.48
C VAL A 146 0.34 22.92 9.85
N PHE A 147 1.07 22.07 9.12
CA PHE A 147 1.29 20.69 9.53
C PHE A 147 2.02 20.63 10.88
N PRO A 148 1.67 19.67 11.75
CA PRO A 148 2.38 19.51 13.02
C PRO A 148 3.89 19.37 12.82
N GLY A 149 4.71 19.97 13.69
CA GLY A 149 6.17 19.93 13.55
C GLY A 149 6.76 18.51 13.50
N TRP A 150 6.12 17.54 14.17
CA TRP A 150 6.52 16.13 14.11
C TRP A 150 6.34 15.52 12.72
N ALA A 151 5.40 16.01 11.91
CA ALA A 151 5.16 15.52 10.54
C ALA A 151 6.38 15.82 9.65
N ASN A 152 6.97 17.02 9.79
CA ASN A 152 8.21 17.36 9.11
C ASN A 152 9.36 16.43 9.53
N GLY A 153 9.45 16.09 10.82
CA GLY A 153 10.42 15.12 11.32
C GLY A 153 10.21 13.71 10.73
N ALA A 154 8.96 13.24 10.68
CA ALA A 154 8.61 11.93 10.12
C ALA A 154 8.95 11.83 8.62
N ILE A 155 8.78 12.92 7.86
CA ILE A 155 9.21 13.01 6.46
C ILE A 155 10.72 12.83 6.36
N VAL A 156 11.50 13.60 7.12
CA VAL A 156 12.96 13.54 7.06
C VAL A 156 13.46 12.14 7.37
N VAL A 157 12.92 11.50 8.42
CA VAL A 157 13.25 10.11 8.77
C VAL A 157 12.91 9.15 7.62
N SER A 158 11.74 9.31 6.99
CA SER A 158 11.33 8.47 5.87
C SER A 158 12.23 8.63 4.65
N LEU A 159 12.68 9.86 4.36
CA LEU A 159 13.61 10.13 3.25
C LEU A 159 15.01 9.60 3.52
N ILE A 160 15.51 9.71 4.76
CA ILE A 160 16.78 9.07 5.17
C ILE A 160 16.66 7.55 5.03
N ALA A 161 15.55 6.96 5.47
CA ALA A 161 15.31 5.53 5.29
C ALA A 161 15.32 5.14 3.80
N ALA A 162 14.73 5.95 2.92
CA ALA A 162 14.76 5.72 1.48
C ALA A 162 16.19 5.69 0.92
N ILE A 163 17.00 6.69 1.29
CA ILE A 163 18.42 6.78 0.89
C ILE A 163 19.20 5.56 1.38
N VAL A 164 19.04 5.21 2.66
CA VAL A 164 19.72 4.05 3.26
C VAL A 164 19.33 2.75 2.55
N VAL A 165 18.03 2.55 2.28
CA VAL A 165 17.54 1.35 1.61
C VAL A 165 18.09 1.24 0.19
N VAL A 166 18.05 2.32 -0.60
CA VAL A 166 18.61 2.35 -1.96
C VAL A 166 20.12 2.07 -1.93
N ALA A 167 20.85 2.73 -1.04
CA ALA A 167 22.29 2.53 -0.88
C ALA A 167 22.62 1.08 -0.47
N ARG A 168 21.85 0.48 0.45
CA ARG A 168 22.01 -0.91 0.85
C ARG A 168 21.75 -1.86 -0.32
N MET A 169 20.66 -1.67 -1.07
CA MET A 169 20.36 -2.49 -2.25
C MET A 169 21.49 -2.45 -3.28
N ALA A 170 22.04 -1.27 -3.57
CA ALA A 170 23.15 -1.10 -4.48
C ALA A 170 24.45 -1.77 -3.98
N ALA A 171 24.67 -1.76 -2.66
CA ALA A 171 25.87 -2.31 -2.03
C ALA A 171 25.87 -3.84 -1.85
N ILE A 172 24.72 -4.52 -2.00
CA ILE A 172 24.66 -6.00 -1.87
C ILE A 172 25.68 -6.62 -2.83
N ARG A 173 26.50 -7.56 -2.35
CA ARG A 173 27.43 -8.35 -3.15
C ARG A 173 27.01 -9.81 -3.09
N VAL A 174 27.08 -10.50 -4.23
CA VAL A 174 26.82 -11.94 -4.30
C VAL A 174 28.13 -12.65 -4.01
N GLY A 175 28.15 -13.48 -2.96
CA GLY A 175 29.32 -14.28 -2.60
C GLY A 175 29.56 -15.44 -3.57
N PRO A 176 30.70 -16.14 -3.47
CA PRO A 176 30.96 -17.36 -4.23
C PRO A 176 29.82 -18.38 -4.04
N GLY A 177 29.28 -18.90 -5.15
CA GLY A 177 28.14 -19.84 -5.14
C GLY A 177 26.75 -19.20 -5.01
N GLY A 178 26.65 -17.87 -4.98
CA GLY A 178 25.36 -17.18 -4.92
C GLY A 178 24.62 -17.10 -6.27
N VAL A 179 23.32 -16.83 -6.22
CA VAL A 179 22.46 -16.72 -7.41
C VAL A 179 22.92 -15.56 -8.30
N ARG A 180 23.06 -15.84 -9.62
CA ARG A 180 23.48 -14.83 -10.61
C ARG A 180 22.51 -13.65 -10.61
N ARG A 181 23.06 -12.43 -10.58
CA ARG A 181 22.26 -11.21 -10.76
C ARG A 181 21.61 -11.18 -12.14
N ASN A 182 20.29 -11.14 -12.15
CA ASN A 182 19.44 -10.92 -13.32
C ASN A 182 18.26 -10.04 -12.90
N PHE A 183 17.38 -9.74 -13.86
CA PHE A 183 16.19 -8.92 -13.61
C PHE A 183 15.32 -9.49 -12.48
N ASP A 184 15.05 -10.80 -12.48
CA ASP A 184 14.19 -11.43 -11.46
C ASP A 184 14.79 -11.35 -10.05
N THR A 185 16.10 -11.55 -9.92
CA THR A 185 16.81 -11.43 -8.63
C THR A 185 16.77 -9.99 -8.14
N TRP A 186 16.89 -9.00 -9.03
CA TRP A 186 16.76 -7.59 -8.68
C TRP A 186 15.34 -7.21 -8.27
N MET A 187 14.33 -7.69 -8.99
CA MET A 187 12.93 -7.45 -8.67
C MET A 187 12.51 -8.15 -7.37
N TRP A 188 13.08 -9.32 -7.10
CA TRP A 188 12.90 -10.03 -5.84
C TRP A 188 13.48 -9.22 -4.67
N LEU A 189 14.72 -8.72 -4.80
CA LEU A 189 15.36 -7.86 -3.81
C LEU A 189 14.57 -6.57 -3.60
N PHE A 190 14.12 -5.95 -4.69
CA PHE A 190 13.32 -4.74 -4.65
C PHE A 190 12.06 -4.94 -3.82
N MET A 191 11.30 -6.04 -3.97
CA MET A 191 10.10 -6.28 -3.15
C MET A 191 10.40 -6.27 -1.64
N ARG A 192 11.50 -6.89 -1.20
CA ARG A 192 11.84 -6.98 0.23
C ARG A 192 12.22 -5.62 0.79
N TRP A 193 13.12 -4.94 0.10
CA TRP A 193 13.68 -3.66 0.56
C TRP A 193 12.69 -2.50 0.43
N SER A 194 11.94 -2.43 -0.68
CA SER A 194 10.84 -1.47 -0.79
C SER A 194 9.76 -1.76 0.25
N GLY A 195 9.41 -3.01 0.52
CA GLY A 195 8.46 -3.35 1.57
C GLY A 195 8.84 -2.80 2.95
N VAL A 196 10.13 -2.89 3.34
CA VAL A 196 10.64 -2.27 4.58
C VAL A 196 10.53 -0.74 4.53
N LEU A 197 10.91 -0.14 3.41
CA LEU A 197 10.83 1.31 3.21
C LEU A 197 9.38 1.85 3.23
N LEU A 198 8.43 1.05 2.75
CA LEU A 198 7.03 1.43 2.72
C LEU A 198 6.40 1.51 4.11
N VAL A 199 7.00 0.90 5.13
CA VAL A 199 6.52 1.04 6.52
C VAL A 199 6.54 2.52 6.94
N PRO A 200 7.67 3.26 6.95
CA PRO A 200 7.62 4.68 7.27
C PRO A 200 6.94 5.53 6.18
N LEU A 201 7.10 5.21 4.89
CA LEU A 201 6.47 6.01 3.82
C LEU A 201 4.95 5.90 3.83
N ALA A 202 4.39 4.72 3.57
CA ALA A 202 2.93 4.59 3.47
C ALA A 202 2.23 4.82 4.81
N TRP A 203 2.87 4.47 5.93
CA TRP A 203 2.21 4.54 7.23
C TRP A 203 2.11 5.95 7.80
N VAL A 204 3.13 6.79 7.60
CA VAL A 204 3.03 8.22 7.90
C VAL A 204 1.95 8.88 7.02
N HIS A 205 1.86 8.49 5.73
CA HIS A 205 0.86 9.04 4.80
C HIS A 205 -0.57 8.69 5.24
N VAL A 206 -0.86 7.41 5.49
CA VAL A 206 -2.20 6.96 5.93
C VAL A 206 -2.56 7.55 7.30
N LEU A 207 -1.63 7.53 8.26
CA LEU A 207 -1.88 8.06 9.59
C LEU A 207 -2.27 9.54 9.55
N ILE A 208 -1.55 10.35 8.78
CA ILE A 208 -1.83 11.78 8.68
C ILE A 208 -3.18 12.00 8.02
N ASN A 209 -3.42 11.42 6.83
CA ASN A 209 -4.61 11.73 6.05
C ASN A 209 -5.89 11.12 6.64
N ASP A 210 -5.87 9.85 7.06
CA ASP A 210 -7.10 9.13 7.40
C ASP A 210 -7.44 9.19 8.89
N VAL A 211 -6.43 9.26 9.76
CA VAL A 211 -6.62 9.20 11.22
C VAL A 211 -6.52 10.56 11.89
N ILE A 212 -5.56 11.39 11.47
CA ILE A 212 -5.30 12.67 12.14
C ILE A 212 -6.15 13.79 11.56
N PHE A 213 -6.17 13.93 10.23
CA PHE A 213 -7.01 14.93 9.55
C PHE A 213 -8.41 14.38 9.25
N GLY A 214 -8.48 13.19 8.64
CA GLY A 214 -9.72 12.56 8.21
C GLY A 214 -10.27 13.14 6.90
N VAL A 215 -10.99 12.31 6.15
CA VAL A 215 -11.51 12.62 4.80
C VAL A 215 -12.41 13.86 4.72
N HIS A 216 -13.09 14.22 5.82
CA HIS A 216 -13.95 15.41 5.85
C HIS A 216 -13.17 16.72 5.99
N ALA A 217 -11.90 16.68 6.42
CA ALA A 217 -11.02 17.83 6.53
C ALA A 217 -10.11 18.03 5.31
N ILE A 218 -10.03 17.05 4.41
CA ILE A 218 -9.21 17.12 3.20
C ILE A 218 -9.95 17.89 2.11
N ASP A 219 -9.30 18.90 1.55
CA ASP A 219 -9.77 19.73 0.44
C ASP A 219 -8.60 20.25 -0.42
N LEU A 220 -8.89 21.12 -1.41
CA LEU A 220 -7.87 21.74 -2.25
C LEU A 220 -6.83 22.55 -1.45
N ASN A 221 -7.26 23.23 -0.38
CA ASN A 221 -6.38 24.07 0.43
C ASN A 221 -5.41 23.23 1.25
N TYR A 222 -5.87 22.10 1.79
CA TYR A 222 -5.03 21.12 2.46
C TYR A 222 -3.90 20.62 1.52
N VAL A 223 -4.24 20.26 0.28
CA VAL A 223 -3.24 19.82 -0.70
C VAL A 223 -2.30 20.96 -1.09
N ALA A 224 -2.82 22.17 -1.32
CA ALA A 224 -2.03 23.34 -1.64
C ALA A 224 -1.02 23.67 -0.52
N LEU A 225 -1.45 23.60 0.75
CA LEU A 225 -0.58 23.80 1.92
C LEU A 225 0.51 22.72 1.98
N ARG A 226 0.15 21.46 1.75
CA ARG A 226 1.10 20.33 1.76
C ARG A 226 2.16 20.52 0.69
N TRP A 227 1.74 20.76 -0.53
CA TRP A 227 2.62 20.94 -1.69
C TRP A 227 3.23 22.35 -1.79
N ALA A 228 3.00 23.24 -0.82
CA ALA A 228 3.73 24.50 -0.74
C ALA A 228 5.21 24.30 -0.38
N THR A 229 5.57 23.16 0.22
CA THR A 229 6.95 22.88 0.65
C THR A 229 7.61 21.80 -0.21
N LEU A 230 8.92 21.94 -0.42
CA LEU A 230 9.71 20.94 -1.16
C LEU A 230 9.75 19.58 -0.43
N GLY A 231 9.79 19.58 0.91
CA GLY A 231 9.88 18.35 1.70
C GLY A 231 8.70 17.40 1.45
N TRP A 232 7.48 17.94 1.48
CA TRP A 232 6.26 17.16 1.19
C TRP A 232 6.22 16.66 -0.26
N ARG A 233 6.63 17.47 -1.23
CA ARG A 233 6.69 17.03 -2.64
C ARG A 233 7.67 15.89 -2.84
N VAL A 234 8.85 15.96 -2.24
CA VAL A 234 9.87 14.89 -2.31
C VAL A 234 9.37 13.62 -1.62
N TYR A 235 8.72 13.75 -0.47
CA TYR A 235 8.10 12.64 0.23
C TYR A 235 7.01 11.95 -0.60
N ASP A 236 6.08 12.73 -1.18
CA ASP A 236 5.01 12.18 -2.03
C ASP A 236 5.56 11.56 -3.31
N MET A 237 6.61 12.14 -3.89
CA MET A 237 7.30 11.55 -5.04
C MET A 237 7.96 10.21 -4.68
N ALA A 238 8.59 10.12 -3.51
CA ALA A 238 9.17 8.86 -3.03
C ALA A 238 8.07 7.83 -2.75
N LEU A 239 6.98 8.24 -2.11
CA LEU A 239 5.83 7.37 -1.86
C LEU A 239 5.24 6.84 -3.18
N LEU A 240 5.00 7.72 -4.17
CA LEU A 240 4.53 7.35 -5.50
C LEU A 240 5.47 6.34 -6.17
N ALA A 241 6.76 6.66 -6.23
CA ALA A 241 7.75 5.84 -6.90
C ALA A 241 7.87 4.44 -6.27
N PHE A 242 8.02 4.35 -4.95
CA PHE A 242 8.23 3.06 -4.29
C PHE A 242 6.94 2.26 -4.13
N THR A 243 5.83 2.89 -3.75
CA THR A 243 4.59 2.15 -3.45
C THR A 243 3.98 1.59 -4.73
N PHE A 244 3.90 2.41 -5.77
CA PHE A 244 3.27 1.95 -7.01
C PHE A 244 4.16 0.96 -7.76
N ALA A 245 5.49 1.16 -7.78
CA ALA A 245 6.39 0.15 -8.34
C ALA A 245 6.38 -1.16 -7.55
N HIS A 246 6.31 -1.11 -6.21
CA HIS A 246 6.16 -2.30 -5.36
C HIS A 246 4.89 -3.08 -5.71
N GLY A 247 3.75 -2.39 -5.78
CA GLY A 247 2.48 -3.01 -6.13
C GLY A 247 2.47 -3.60 -7.54
N MET A 248 2.97 -2.86 -8.54
CA MET A 248 3.01 -3.32 -9.94
C MET A 248 3.95 -4.53 -10.12
N ASN A 249 5.07 -4.56 -9.40
CA ASN A 249 5.95 -5.73 -9.39
C ASN A 249 5.30 -6.93 -8.69
N GLY A 250 4.55 -6.70 -7.61
CA GLY A 250 3.70 -7.71 -6.98
C GLY A 250 2.65 -8.30 -7.93
N LEU A 251 1.96 -7.44 -8.69
CA LEU A 251 1.00 -7.86 -9.71
C LEU A 251 1.67 -8.70 -10.81
N ARG A 252 2.90 -8.36 -11.22
CA ARG A 252 3.68 -9.16 -12.17
C ARG A 252 3.86 -10.60 -11.68
N TYR A 253 4.16 -10.80 -10.39
CA TYR A 253 4.26 -12.14 -9.81
C TYR A 253 2.91 -12.87 -9.83
N VAL A 254 1.82 -12.19 -9.44
CA VAL A 254 0.47 -12.76 -9.52
C VAL A 254 0.13 -13.21 -10.95
N VAL A 255 0.34 -12.36 -11.95
CA VAL A 255 0.08 -12.70 -13.36
C VAL A 255 0.94 -13.88 -13.81
N THR A 256 2.21 -13.92 -13.40
CA THR A 256 3.13 -14.99 -13.78
C THR A 256 2.69 -16.34 -13.22
N ASP A 257 2.09 -16.35 -12.03
CA ASP A 257 1.63 -17.57 -11.33
C ASP A 257 0.34 -18.16 -11.93
N TYR A 258 -0.57 -17.32 -12.44
CA TYR A 258 -1.90 -17.76 -12.89
C TYR A 258 -2.10 -17.77 -14.40
N VAL A 259 -1.31 -17.00 -15.17
CA VAL A 259 -1.41 -16.97 -16.63
C VAL A 259 -0.35 -17.90 -17.20
N HIS A 260 -0.75 -18.97 -17.89
CA HIS A 260 0.18 -19.93 -18.48
C HIS A 260 0.43 -19.72 -19.97
N ASP A 261 -0.49 -19.07 -20.68
CA ASP A 261 -0.29 -18.72 -22.09
C ASP A 261 0.83 -17.67 -22.25
N ALA A 262 1.81 -17.97 -23.10
CA ALA A 262 3.01 -17.14 -23.26
C ALA A 262 2.72 -15.80 -23.96
N GLY A 263 1.80 -15.81 -24.93
CA GLY A 263 1.41 -14.60 -25.67
C GLY A 263 0.65 -13.61 -24.78
N LEU A 264 -0.38 -14.10 -24.08
CA LEU A 264 -1.16 -13.33 -23.13
C LEU A 264 -0.30 -12.83 -21.96
N LYS A 265 0.57 -13.67 -21.40
CA LYS A 265 1.50 -13.25 -20.33
C LYS A 265 2.40 -12.11 -20.80
N LYS A 266 2.96 -12.20 -22.00
CA LYS A 266 3.78 -11.13 -22.59
C LYS A 266 2.97 -9.85 -22.77
N ALA A 267 1.76 -9.94 -23.33
CA ALA A 267 0.88 -8.80 -23.53
C ALA A 267 0.50 -8.11 -22.20
N LEU A 268 0.11 -8.89 -21.18
CA LEU A 268 -0.23 -8.37 -19.85
C LEU A 268 0.97 -7.69 -19.19
N ASN A 269 2.18 -8.25 -19.30
CA ASN A 269 3.38 -7.61 -18.77
C ASN A 269 3.67 -6.25 -19.43
N TRP A 270 3.49 -6.14 -20.74
CA TRP A 270 3.62 -4.85 -21.44
C TRP A 270 2.52 -3.86 -21.05
N ALA A 271 1.28 -4.32 -20.92
CA ALA A 271 0.17 -3.48 -20.47
C ALA A 271 0.40 -2.96 -19.03
N MET A 272 0.88 -3.81 -18.13
CA MET A 272 1.25 -3.42 -16.77
C MET A 272 2.39 -2.40 -16.76
N LEU A 273 3.42 -2.59 -17.61
CA LEU A 273 4.51 -1.62 -17.72
C LEU A 273 4.00 -0.27 -18.23
N ALA A 274 3.16 -0.26 -19.26
CA ALA A 274 2.57 0.97 -19.80
C ALA A 274 1.70 1.67 -18.75
N GLY A 275 0.82 0.93 -18.07
CA GLY A 275 -0.02 1.47 -16.99
C GLY A 275 0.81 2.04 -15.84
N TRP A 276 1.89 1.36 -15.45
CA TRP A 276 2.82 1.86 -14.44
C TRP A 276 3.46 3.19 -14.86
N VAL A 277 4.01 3.28 -16.07
CA VAL A 277 4.64 4.52 -16.58
C VAL A 277 3.64 5.66 -16.64
N ILE A 278 2.46 5.42 -17.21
CA ILE A 278 1.44 6.45 -17.43
C ILE A 278 0.93 7.01 -16.09
N ILE A 279 0.49 6.15 -15.18
CA ILE A 279 -0.07 6.58 -13.90
C ILE A 279 1.01 7.25 -13.02
N THR A 280 2.24 6.73 -13.03
CA THR A 280 3.36 7.38 -12.33
C THR A 280 3.65 8.76 -12.90
N ALA A 281 3.67 8.92 -14.22
CA ALA A 281 3.91 10.21 -14.86
C ALA A 281 2.80 11.22 -14.52
N ILE A 282 1.54 10.80 -14.57
CA ILE A 282 0.39 11.65 -14.19
C ILE A 282 0.54 12.14 -12.74
N GLY A 283 0.79 11.23 -11.79
CA GLY A 283 0.99 11.59 -10.39
C GLY A 283 2.20 12.50 -10.18
N ALA A 284 3.33 12.20 -10.83
CA ALA A 284 4.55 13.00 -10.71
C ALA A 284 4.35 14.43 -11.26
N VAL A 285 3.69 14.58 -12.40
CA VAL A 285 3.36 15.89 -12.97
C VAL A 285 2.43 16.67 -12.04
N ALA A 286 1.42 16.02 -11.43
CA ALA A 286 0.55 16.68 -10.48
C ALA A 286 1.30 17.19 -9.23
N ILE A 287 2.17 16.36 -8.64
CA ILE A 287 2.99 16.74 -7.47
C ILE A 287 3.94 17.91 -7.80
N ILE A 288 4.55 17.90 -8.98
CA ILE A 288 5.47 18.96 -9.43
C ILE A 288 4.70 20.22 -9.81
N GLY A 289 3.55 20.08 -10.47
CA GLY A 289 2.67 21.18 -10.84
C GLY A 289 2.12 21.91 -9.61
N GLY A 290 1.85 21.17 -8.54
CA GLY A 290 1.28 21.72 -7.31
C GLY A 290 -0.18 22.12 -7.49
N VAL A 291 -0.71 22.88 -6.53
CA VAL A 291 -2.06 23.48 -6.63
C VAL A 291 -1.90 24.95 -6.27
N SER A 292 -2.42 25.84 -7.11
CA SER A 292 -2.54 27.25 -6.73
C SER A 292 -3.80 27.38 -5.88
N ALA A 293 -3.65 27.74 -4.60
CA ALA A 293 -4.78 28.11 -3.76
C ALA A 293 -5.51 29.30 -4.44
N LYS A 294 -6.83 29.21 -4.56
CA LYS A 294 -7.67 30.34 -4.97
C LYS A 294 -8.17 31.07 -3.74
#